data_AF-A0A7J7MTC5-F1
#
_entry.id   AF-A0A7J7MTC5-F1
#
_cell.length_a   1.000
_cell.length_b   1.000
_cell.length_c   1.000
_cell.angle_alpha   90.00
_cell.angle_beta   90.00
_cell.angle_gamma   90.00
#
_symmetry.space_group_name_H-M   'P 1'
#
loop_
_entity.id
_entity.type
_entity.pdbx_description
1 polymer ?
#
loop_
_entity_poly.entity_id
_entity_poly.type
_entity_poly.pdbx_seq_one_letter_code
_entity_poly.pdbx_strand_id
1 'polypeptide(L)'
;MLNNFINPQGWQFPSDILFLLLALGINIQGIQCNPSCHDTMIWKSDIQGVFSTKNVYETLRSKEDSSWRWKYVWRQAIHPRLGGFAWRLLNHILPMDDAIMKRGISIVSVCHQCHNISELESHTLLRCPFAVSLW
;
A
#
# COMPACT_ATOMS: atom_id res chain seq x y z
N MET A 1 29.68 18.78 -10.41
CA MET A 1 28.97 19.86 -11.16
C MET A 1 28.46 20.97 -10.24
N LEU A 2 27.98 20.70 -9.03
CA LEU A 2 27.50 21.74 -8.09
C LEU A 2 28.60 22.65 -7.50
N ASN A 3 29.85 22.19 -7.45
CA ASN A 3 30.98 22.96 -6.91
C ASN A 3 31.24 24.30 -7.63
N ASN A 4 30.76 24.47 -8.86
CA ASN A 4 30.92 25.72 -9.61
C ASN A 4 29.98 26.84 -9.13
N PHE A 5 29.00 26.51 -8.28
CA PHE A 5 27.97 27.43 -7.77
C PHE A 5 28.12 27.72 -6.27
N ILE A 6 29.20 27.24 -5.63
CA ILE A 6 29.43 27.37 -4.19
C ILE A 6 30.71 28.17 -3.96
N ASN A 7 30.58 29.33 -3.32
CA ASN A 7 31.70 30.18 -2.89
C ASN A 7 31.79 30.21 -1.35
N PRO A 8 32.89 30.72 -0.77
CA PRO A 8 33.03 30.86 0.69
C PRO A 8 31.93 31.72 1.35
N GLN A 9 31.24 32.55 0.56
CA GLN A 9 30.12 33.38 1.02
C GLN A 9 28.73 32.76 0.76
N GLY A 10 28.66 31.51 0.27
CA GLY A 10 27.42 30.78 0.02
C GLY A 10 27.16 30.46 -1.45
N TRP A 11 25.89 30.25 -1.79
CA TRP A 11 25.44 29.89 -3.13
C TRP A 11 25.53 31.09 -4.09
N GLN A 12 26.18 30.90 -5.25
CA GLN A 12 26.19 31.85 -6.35
C GLN A 12 25.60 31.21 -7.60
N PHE A 13 24.36 31.60 -7.92
CA PHE A 13 23.71 31.20 -9.17
C PHE A 13 23.65 32.39 -10.14
N PRO A 14 23.83 32.15 -11.45
CA PRO A 14 23.53 33.12 -12.50
C PRO A 14 22.11 33.71 -12.34
N SER A 15 21.94 34.99 -12.69
CA SER A 15 20.68 35.72 -12.60
C SER A 15 19.51 34.99 -13.25
N ASP A 16 19.77 34.34 -14.38
CA ASP A 16 18.75 33.66 -15.18
C ASP A 16 18.18 32.44 -14.45
N ILE A 17 19.05 31.70 -13.75
CA ILE A 17 18.66 30.57 -12.90
C ILE A 17 17.91 31.07 -11.68
N LEU A 18 18.36 32.18 -11.08
CA LEU A 18 17.69 32.79 -9.93
C LEU A 18 16.26 33.23 -10.29
N PHE A 19 16.08 33.84 -11.47
CA PHE A 19 14.78 34.26 -11.99
C PHE A 19 13.86 33.07 -12.26
N LEU A 20 14.38 31.99 -12.87
CA LEU A 20 13.62 30.76 -13.08
C LEU A 20 13.16 30.12 -11.76
N LEU A 21 14.04 30.04 -10.76
CA LEU A 21 13.69 29.49 -9.44
C LEU A 21 12.64 30.34 -8.73
N LEU A 22 12.78 31.68 -8.81
CA LEU A 22 11.80 32.61 -8.23
C LEU A 22 10.42 32.47 -8.91
N ALA A 23 10.40 32.35 -10.23
CA ALA A 23 9.17 32.11 -11.00
C ALA A 23 8.49 30.78 -10.65
N LEU A 24 9.26 29.79 -10.18
CA LEU A 24 8.76 28.52 -9.66
C LEU A 24 8.41 28.54 -8.16
N GLY A 25 8.51 29.71 -7.51
CA GLY A 25 8.21 29.88 -6.07
C GLY A 25 9.30 29.36 -5.14
N ILE A 26 10.51 29.10 -5.65
CA ILE A 26 11.65 28.59 -4.88
C ILE A 26 12.57 29.77 -4.54
N ASN A 27 12.52 30.24 -3.28
CA ASN A 27 13.43 31.27 -2.80
C ASN A 27 14.67 30.64 -2.13
N ILE A 28 15.82 30.79 -2.77
CA ILE A 28 17.10 30.25 -2.32
C ILE A 28 17.97 31.26 -1.55
N GLN A 29 17.56 32.54 -1.46
CA GLN A 29 18.36 33.61 -0.83
C GLN A 29 18.57 33.41 0.69
N GLY A 30 17.80 32.51 1.32
CA GLY A 30 17.95 32.14 2.74
C GLY A 30 18.68 30.82 3.01
N ILE A 31 19.08 30.08 1.97
CA ILE A 31 19.71 28.77 2.14
C ILE A 31 21.21 28.98 2.42
N GLN A 32 21.61 28.79 3.67
CA GLN A 32 23.01 28.83 4.08
C GLN A 32 23.71 27.56 3.61
N CYS A 33 24.73 27.69 2.77
CA CYS A 33 25.63 26.57 2.46
C CYS A 33 26.69 26.49 3.56
N ASN A 34 26.86 25.33 4.18
CA ASN A 34 27.97 25.11 5.10
C ASN A 34 29.08 24.37 4.35
N PRO A 35 30.11 25.07 3.80
CA PRO A 35 31.15 24.44 3.00
C PRO A 35 32.05 23.49 3.80
N SER A 36 32.00 23.55 5.13
CA SER A 36 32.68 22.63 6.04
C SER A 36 31.88 21.34 6.31
N CYS A 37 30.62 21.26 5.84
CA CYS A 37 29.78 20.08 6.00
C CYS A 37 29.85 19.21 4.73
N HIS A 38 29.94 17.90 4.91
CA HIS A 38 29.84 16.96 3.79
C HIS A 38 28.38 16.79 3.36
N ASP A 39 28.16 16.55 2.06
CA ASP A 39 26.84 16.23 1.53
C ASP A 39 26.28 14.97 2.20
N THR A 40 25.01 15.04 2.59
CA THR A 40 24.28 13.93 3.21
C THR A 40 23.02 13.62 2.43
N MET A 41 22.69 12.34 2.32
CA MET A 41 21.40 11.92 1.77
C MET A 41 20.27 12.32 2.71
N ILE A 42 19.27 13.02 2.17
CA ILE A 42 18.07 13.43 2.91
C ILE A 42 16.85 12.70 2.38
N TRP A 43 16.02 12.22 3.31
CA TRP A 43 14.74 11.59 2.98
C TRP A 43 13.65 12.65 2.78
N LYS A 44 13.18 12.81 1.54
CA LYS A 44 12.22 13.87 1.16
C LYS A 44 10.90 13.81 1.95
N SER A 45 10.45 12.63 2.35
CA SER A 45 9.18 12.48 3.09
C SER A 45 9.32 12.71 4.59
N ASP A 46 10.49 13.12 5.08
CA ASP A 46 10.71 13.48 6.47
C ASP A 46 11.17 14.94 6.58
N ILE A 47 10.59 15.71 7.50
CA ILE A 47 10.93 17.12 7.70
C ILE A 47 12.37 17.27 8.22
N GLN A 48 12.85 16.30 9.01
CA GLN A 48 14.23 16.28 9.50
C GLN A 48 15.19 15.61 8.50
N GLY A 49 14.67 15.14 7.36
CA GLY A 49 15.44 14.44 6.34
C GLY A 49 15.91 13.04 6.76
N VAL A 50 15.42 12.48 7.87
CA VAL A 50 15.89 11.21 8.43
C VAL A 50 15.20 10.03 7.75
N PHE A 51 16.00 9.08 7.27
CA PHE A 51 15.49 7.83 6.72
C PHE A 51 15.01 6.89 7.83
N SER A 52 13.84 6.29 7.64
CA SER A 52 13.34 5.23 8.49
C SER A 52 12.42 4.30 7.71
N THR A 53 12.54 3.00 7.93
CA THR A 53 11.68 1.98 7.29
C THR A 53 10.20 2.22 7.60
N LYS A 54 9.88 2.73 8.80
CA LYS A 54 8.53 3.12 9.18
C LYS A 54 8.00 4.25 8.31
N ASN A 55 8.79 5.30 8.08
CA ASN A 55 8.34 6.43 7.26
C ASN A 55 8.19 6.05 5.78
N VAL A 56 9.12 5.22 5.29
CA VAL A 56 9.02 4.64 3.94
C VAL A 56 7.71 3.88 3.77
N TYR A 57 7.41 2.96 4.71
CA TYR A 57 6.19 2.17 4.65
C TYR A 57 4.92 3.03 4.71
N GLU A 58 4.88 4.03 5.60
CA GLU A 58 3.75 4.96 5.70
C GLU A 58 3.56 5.82 4.45
N THR A 59 4.65 6.16 3.75
CA THR A 59 4.60 6.89 2.48
C THR A 59 4.11 6.02 1.32
N LEU A 60 4.55 4.75 1.29
CA LEU A 60 4.23 3.82 0.21
C LEU A 60 2.84 3.19 0.35
N ARG A 61 2.37 2.98 1.58
CA ARG A 61 1.05 2.40 1.78
C ARG A 61 0.00 3.39 1.28
N SER A 62 -0.91 2.91 0.43
CA SER A 62 -2.16 3.62 0.22
C SER A 62 -2.91 3.60 1.56
N LYS A 63 -3.05 4.77 2.20
CA LYS A 63 -3.98 4.94 3.33
C LYS A 63 -5.39 4.96 2.75
N GLU A 64 -5.88 3.81 2.33
CA GLU A 64 -7.32 3.65 2.18
C GLU A 64 -7.95 3.71 3.57
N ASP A 65 -9.04 4.46 3.70
CA ASP A 65 -9.83 4.42 4.91
C ASP A 65 -10.22 2.97 5.17
N SER A 66 -9.91 2.48 6.36
CA SER A 66 -10.29 1.13 6.75
C SER A 66 -11.81 1.02 6.60
N SER A 67 -12.28 0.30 5.58
CA SER A 67 -13.70 0.05 5.37
C SER A 67 -14.34 -0.34 6.69
N TRP A 68 -15.52 0.20 6.99
CA TRP A 68 -16.24 -0.10 8.23
C TRP A 68 -16.39 -1.62 8.45
N ARG A 69 -16.41 -2.39 7.35
CA ARG A 69 -16.46 -3.87 7.32
C ARG A 69 -15.27 -4.51 8.05
N TRP A 70 -14.06 -3.95 7.93
CA TRP A 70 -12.86 -4.50 8.55
C TRP A 70 -12.86 -4.38 10.08
N LYS A 71 -13.58 -3.39 10.63
CA LYS A 71 -13.79 -3.27 12.08
C LYS A 71 -14.53 -4.46 12.67
N TYR A 72 -15.38 -5.13 11.89
CA TYR A 72 -16.10 -6.33 12.32
C TYR A 72 -15.23 -7.57 12.22
N VAL A 73 -14.42 -7.67 11.16
CA VAL A 73 -13.53 -8.81 10.91
C VAL A 73 -12.42 -8.92 11.95
N TRP A 74 -11.86 -7.77 12.38
CA TRP A 74 -10.72 -7.72 13.30
C TRP A 74 -11.10 -7.36 14.74
N ARG A 75 -12.33 -7.68 15.17
CA ARG A 75 -12.73 -7.51 16.58
C ARG A 75 -11.90 -8.42 17.47
N GLN A 76 -11.52 -7.94 18.66
CA GLN A 76 -10.74 -8.72 19.63
C GLN A 76 -11.41 -10.03 20.05
N ALA A 77 -12.75 -10.09 20.00
CA ALA A 77 -13.52 -11.30 20.30
C ALA A 77 -13.41 -12.38 19.20
N ILE A 78 -12.94 -12.03 17.99
CA ILE A 78 -12.82 -12.96 16.87
C ILE A 78 -11.40 -13.52 16.85
N HIS A 79 -11.30 -14.85 16.87
CA HIS A 79 -10.01 -15.51 16.75
C HIS A 79 -9.34 -15.13 15.42
N PRO A 80 -8.02 -14.82 15.37
CA PRO A 80 -7.35 -14.35 14.16
C PRO A 80 -7.52 -15.26 12.94
N ARG A 81 -7.61 -16.58 13.14
CA ARG A 81 -7.91 -17.54 12.05
C ARG A 81 -9.28 -17.30 11.41
N LEU A 82 -10.31 -17.03 12.23
CA LEU A 82 -11.66 -16.74 11.75
C LEU A 82 -11.72 -15.37 11.09
N GLY A 83 -11.03 -14.37 11.65
CA GLY A 83 -10.87 -13.05 11.03
C GLY A 83 -10.20 -13.15 9.66
N GLY A 84 -9.12 -13.92 9.55
CA GLY A 84 -8.45 -14.17 8.27
C GLY A 84 -9.34 -14.89 7.26
N PHE A 85 -10.13 -15.88 7.70
CA PHE A 85 -11.11 -16.55 6.84
C PHE A 85 -12.19 -15.57 6.34
N ALA A 86 -12.81 -14.80 7.25
CA ALA A 86 -13.83 -13.81 6.90
C ALA A 86 -13.29 -12.71 5.99
N TRP A 87 -12.05 -12.27 6.20
CA TRP A 87 -11.38 -11.32 5.31
C TRP A 87 -11.22 -11.89 3.90
N ARG A 88 -10.76 -13.14 3.77
CA ARG A 88 -10.65 -13.80 2.46
C ARG A 88 -11.99 -13.98 1.77
N LEU A 89 -13.01 -14.34 2.54
CA LEU A 89 -14.39 -14.50 2.07
C LEU A 89 -14.93 -13.17 1.50
N LEU A 90 -14.86 -12.10 2.28
CA LEU A 90 -15.38 -10.79 1.88
C LEU A 90 -14.64 -10.14 0.71
N ASN A 91 -13.42 -10.61 0.40
CA ASN A 91 -12.65 -10.16 -0.77
C ASN A 91 -12.77 -11.13 -1.96
N HIS A 92 -13.57 -12.20 -1.88
CA HIS A 92 -13.72 -13.21 -2.93
C HIS A 92 -12.40 -13.86 -3.39
N ILE A 93 -11.48 -14.07 -2.44
CA ILE A 93 -10.14 -14.66 -2.71
C ILE A 93 -9.99 -16.07 -2.10
N LEU A 94 -11.09 -16.72 -1.76
CA LEU A 94 -11.05 -18.12 -1.34
C LEU A 94 -10.59 -19.00 -2.52
N PRO A 95 -9.80 -20.06 -2.26
CA PRO A 95 -9.32 -20.97 -3.30
C PRO A 95 -10.45 -21.93 -3.71
N MET A 96 -11.43 -21.41 -4.44
CA MET A 96 -12.57 -22.15 -4.99
C MET A 96 -12.41 -22.30 -6.51
N ASP A 97 -13.08 -23.28 -7.10
CA ASP A 97 -13.06 -23.50 -8.55
C ASP A 97 -13.46 -22.24 -9.34
N ASP A 98 -14.48 -21.50 -8.90
CA ASP A 98 -14.93 -20.26 -9.53
C ASP A 98 -13.80 -19.20 -9.60
N ALA A 99 -12.95 -19.10 -8.56
CA ALA A 99 -11.81 -18.19 -8.56
C ALA A 99 -10.71 -18.63 -9.55
N ILE A 100 -10.56 -19.94 -9.78
CA ILE A 100 -9.64 -20.51 -10.77
C ILE A 100 -10.18 -20.25 -12.19
N MET A 101 -11.46 -20.51 -12.43
CA MET A 101 -12.12 -20.28 -13.71
C MET A 101 -12.10 -18.81 -14.14
N LYS A 102 -12.28 -17.87 -13.19
CA LYS A 102 -12.15 -16.42 -13.44
C LYS A 102 -10.76 -16.00 -13.93
N ARG A 103 -9.73 -16.81 -13.72
CA ARG A 103 -8.37 -16.58 -14.23
C ARG A 103 -8.13 -17.19 -15.62
N GLY A 104 -9.17 -17.73 -16.25
CA GLY A 104 -9.10 -18.35 -17.58
C GLY A 104 -8.63 -19.81 -17.58
N ILE A 105 -8.57 -20.45 -16.41
CA ILE A 105 -8.18 -21.86 -16.31
C ILE A 105 -9.44 -22.71 -16.39
N SER A 106 -9.54 -23.55 -17.43
CA SER A 106 -10.66 -24.46 -17.62
C SER A 106 -10.52 -25.67 -16.70
N ILE A 107 -11.46 -25.81 -15.75
CA ILE A 107 -11.57 -26.94 -14.84
C ILE A 107 -13.03 -27.39 -14.76
N VAL A 108 -13.26 -28.63 -14.34
CA VAL A 108 -14.60 -29.13 -14.03
C VAL A 108 -14.96 -28.63 -12.63
N SER A 109 -15.96 -27.75 -12.52
CA SER A 109 -16.42 -27.25 -11.23
C SER A 109 -17.60 -28.05 -10.70
N VAL A 110 -17.39 -28.78 -9.61
CA VAL A 110 -18.42 -29.54 -8.89
C VAL A 110 -18.10 -29.50 -7.40
N CYS A 111 -19.11 -29.22 -6.57
CA CYS A 111 -18.97 -29.22 -5.13
C CYS A 111 -18.53 -30.60 -4.62
N HIS A 112 -17.39 -30.65 -3.93
CA HIS A 112 -16.85 -31.89 -3.37
C HIS A 112 -17.72 -32.54 -2.27
N GLN A 113 -18.63 -31.78 -1.67
CA GLN A 113 -19.46 -32.29 -0.58
C GLN A 113 -20.78 -32.90 -1.08
N CYS A 114 -21.48 -32.20 -1.98
CA CYS A 114 -22.79 -32.67 -2.47
C CYS A 114 -22.74 -33.34 -3.84
N HIS A 115 -21.65 -33.18 -4.59
CA HIS A 115 -21.45 -33.70 -5.95
C HIS A 115 -22.57 -33.34 -6.96
N ASN A 116 -23.34 -32.28 -6.71
CA ASN A 116 -24.56 -31.98 -7.47
C ASN A 116 -24.50 -30.63 -8.21
N ILE A 117 -23.95 -29.61 -7.57
CA ILE A 117 -23.89 -28.23 -8.10
C ILE A 117 -22.43 -27.81 -8.21
N SER A 118 -22.12 -26.87 -9.11
CA SER A 118 -20.79 -26.25 -9.22
C SER A 118 -20.29 -25.70 -7.87
N GLU A 119 -18.97 -25.78 -7.66
CA GLU A 119 -18.31 -25.26 -6.47
C GLU A 119 -18.24 -23.73 -6.53
N LEU A 120 -19.22 -23.09 -5.88
CA LEU A 120 -19.30 -21.65 -5.69
C LEU A 120 -19.20 -21.31 -4.21
N GLU A 121 -18.61 -20.16 -3.87
CA GLU A 121 -18.48 -19.67 -2.50
C GLU A 121 -19.82 -19.71 -1.74
N SER A 122 -20.89 -19.19 -2.35
CA SER A 122 -22.24 -19.18 -1.76
C SER A 122 -22.84 -20.59 -1.61
N HIS A 123 -22.53 -21.50 -2.52
CA HIS A 123 -23.00 -22.87 -2.42
C HIS A 123 -22.26 -23.60 -1.30
N THR A 124 -20.93 -23.68 -1.39
CA THR A 124 -20.09 -24.43 -0.47
C THR A 124 -20.26 -23.98 0.99
N LEU A 125 -20.52 -22.69 1.23
CA LEU A 125 -20.64 -22.17 2.59
C LEU A 125 -22.08 -22.08 3.13
N LEU A 126 -23.09 -21.85 2.27
CA LEU A 126 -24.44 -21.51 2.75
C LEU A 126 -25.56 -22.38 2.18
N ARG A 127 -25.41 -22.91 0.96
CA ARG A 127 -26.52 -23.62 0.27
C ARG A 127 -26.28 -25.13 0.10
N CYS A 128 -25.05 -25.59 0.26
CA CYS A 128 -24.71 -26.99 0.16
C CYS A 128 -25.45 -27.76 1.27
N PRO A 129 -26.15 -28.87 0.96
CA PRO A 129 -26.83 -29.67 1.98
C PRO A 129 -25.94 -30.05 3.16
N PHE A 130 -24.66 -30.34 2.88
CA PHE A 130 -23.66 -30.59 3.91
C PHE A 130 -23.39 -29.36 4.79
N ALA A 131 -23.16 -28.19 4.20
CA ALA A 131 -22.94 -26.96 4.95
C ALA A 131 -24.17 -26.56 5.77
N VAL A 132 -25.37 -26.68 5.20
CA VAL A 132 -26.64 -26.43 5.90
C VAL A 132 -26.80 -27.33 7.12
N SER A 133 -26.33 -28.58 7.06
CA SER A 133 -26.38 -29.51 8.20
C SER A 133 -25.34 -29.21 9.30
N LEU A 134 -24.30 -28.45 8.99
CA LEU A 134 -23.21 -28.09 9.91
C LEU A 134 -23.51 -26.83 10.72
N TRP A 135 -24.27 -25.89 10.14
CA TRP A 135 -24.72 -24.66 10.80
C TRP A 135 -25.81 -24.96 11.83
#